data_AF-A0A927UN64-F1
#
_entry.id   AF-A0A927UN64-F1
#
_cell.length_a   1.000
_cell.length_b   1.000
_cell.length_c   1.000
_cell.angle_alpha   90.00
_cell.angle_beta   90.00
_cell.angle_gamma   90.00
#
_symmetry.space_group_name_H-M   'P 1'
#
loop_
_entity.id
_entity.type
_entity.pdbx_description
1 polymer ?
#
loop_
_entity_poly.entity_id
_entity_poly.type
_entity_poly.pdbx_seq_one_letter_code
_entity_poly.pdbx_strand_id
1 'polypeptide(L)'
;MKTRTIICIMILILSGIFLSPNNVDAKTYKFKNTVIDSKKYLTLVSTLAVNKNGEVQYIDYSSVKKNYNRMIFYTINKNLAKKTGSFKVKIKNYRFVNYTRIIDGKTLTFDEVDSGVIYIREYDVKGKCVNEFKIQEFPKRSNYFMYLTENIWDDGDNIYYLYLKHKKKGIYTPRYILCRINKKTKKVNRSTINIDGHHSLFDNGYIYELCEKEINIFSLKGKKLSTVNLPEGETDYKVNEGTQDYKNLSTHVLGVRGNFLYYCNKNGVYRCNIRNLDKTNKFKLIYEAGNDEFFGNDYKMEEICIKDKDTFFVKVVHTSDLDACADPDDTKFVKYTRKKR
;
A
#
# COMPACT_ATOMS: atom_id res chain seq x y z
N MET A 1 47.71 25.32 -39.47
CA MET A 1 46.24 25.48 -39.30
C MET A 1 45.45 24.17 -39.42
N LYS A 2 45.84 23.18 -40.24
CA LYS A 2 45.04 21.95 -40.46
C LYS A 2 44.88 21.01 -39.26
N THR A 3 45.85 20.99 -38.33
CA THR A 3 45.85 20.05 -37.19
C THR A 3 44.85 20.40 -36.09
N ARG A 4 44.58 21.69 -35.86
CA ARG A 4 43.62 22.14 -34.82
C ARG A 4 42.18 21.82 -35.22
N THR A 5 41.84 21.92 -36.50
CA THR A 5 40.50 21.60 -37.02
C THR A 5 40.18 20.11 -36.87
N ILE A 6 41.17 19.23 -37.10
CA ILE A 6 40.99 17.78 -36.95
C ILE A 6 40.74 17.38 -35.49
N ILE A 7 41.43 18.01 -34.54
CA ILE A 7 41.24 17.77 -33.10
C ILE A 7 39.84 18.23 -32.65
N CYS A 8 39.36 19.39 -33.10
CA CYS A 8 38.02 19.86 -32.77
C CYS A 8 36.91 18.96 -33.33
N ILE A 9 37.09 18.43 -34.55
CA ILE A 9 36.14 17.48 -35.15
C ILE A 9 36.16 16.15 -34.39
N MET A 10 37.34 15.65 -33.97
CA MET A 10 37.42 14.44 -33.14
C MET A 10 36.76 14.63 -31.77
N ILE A 11 36.91 15.79 -31.13
CA ILE A 11 36.23 16.10 -29.86
C ILE A 11 34.71 16.17 -30.05
N LEU A 12 34.23 16.75 -31.16
CA LEU A 12 32.81 16.78 -31.51
C LEU A 12 32.24 15.37 -31.76
N ILE A 13 32.96 14.52 -32.50
CA ILE A 13 32.55 13.12 -32.73
C ILE A 13 32.59 12.31 -31.43
N LEU A 14 33.61 12.48 -30.60
CA LEU A 14 33.69 11.86 -29.26
C LEU A 14 32.58 12.36 -28.32
N SER A 15 32.21 13.64 -28.39
CA SER A 15 31.08 14.18 -27.61
C SER A 15 29.71 13.77 -28.14
N GLY A 16 29.59 13.50 -29.46
CA GLY A 16 28.38 12.98 -30.10
C GLY A 16 28.13 11.50 -29.82
N ILE A 17 29.19 10.71 -29.59
CA ILE A 17 29.10 9.28 -29.19
C ILE A 17 28.64 9.13 -27.72
N PHE A 18 28.72 10.19 -26.91
CA PHE A 18 28.25 10.20 -25.50
C PHE A 18 26.86 10.85 -25.30
N LEU A 19 26.17 11.25 -26.37
CA LEU A 19 24.84 11.87 -26.32
C LEU A 19 23.77 11.12 -27.11
N SER A 20 23.99 9.84 -27.42
CA SER A 20 22.81 8.96 -27.54
C SER A 20 22.20 8.85 -26.16
N PRO A 21 20.88 9.12 -25.98
CA PRO A 21 20.20 8.60 -24.81
C PRO A 21 20.42 7.10 -24.89
N ASN A 22 21.25 6.56 -24.00
CA ASN A 22 21.14 5.17 -23.64
C ASN A 22 19.70 5.03 -23.18
N ASN A 23 18.82 4.65 -24.10
CA ASN A 23 17.70 3.77 -23.80
C ASN A 23 18.35 2.70 -22.95
N VAL A 24 18.24 2.87 -21.64
CA VAL A 24 18.66 1.89 -20.68
C VAL A 24 17.83 0.70 -21.08
N ASP A 25 18.48 -0.22 -21.77
CA ASP A 25 18.01 -1.55 -22.08
C ASP A 25 17.89 -2.23 -20.70
N ALA A 26 16.88 -1.80 -19.95
CA ALA A 26 16.47 -2.35 -18.70
C ALA A 26 15.94 -3.70 -19.12
N LYS A 27 16.84 -4.69 -19.24
CA LYS A 27 16.54 -6.08 -19.61
C LYS A 27 15.24 -6.44 -18.93
N THR A 28 14.12 -6.34 -19.64
CA THR A 28 12.81 -6.56 -19.04
C THR A 28 12.84 -7.99 -18.56
N TYR A 29 12.84 -8.15 -17.23
CA TYR A 29 12.91 -9.47 -16.68
C TYR A 29 11.65 -10.19 -17.09
N LYS A 30 11.78 -11.37 -17.71
CA LYS A 30 10.61 -12.19 -18.00
C LYS A 30 10.11 -12.74 -16.66
N PHE A 31 8.91 -12.37 -16.24
CA PHE A 31 8.24 -13.00 -15.12
C PHE A 31 7.28 -14.08 -15.62
N LYS A 32 6.98 -15.03 -14.74
CA LYS A 32 5.82 -15.92 -14.87
C LYS A 32 4.84 -15.50 -13.79
N ASN A 33 3.61 -15.19 -14.18
CA ASN A 33 2.51 -15.00 -13.25
C ASN A 33 1.89 -16.38 -12.91
N THR A 34 1.30 -16.49 -11.73
CA THR A 34 0.54 -17.66 -11.30
C THR A 34 -0.48 -17.22 -10.27
N VAL A 35 -1.76 -17.47 -10.54
CA VAL A 35 -2.83 -17.25 -9.57
C VAL A 35 -2.61 -18.20 -8.40
N ILE A 36 -2.65 -17.66 -7.18
CA ILE A 36 -2.61 -18.44 -5.97
C ILE A 36 -3.98 -19.06 -5.76
N ASP A 37 -4.02 -20.38 -5.67
CA ASP A 37 -5.23 -21.10 -5.27
C ASP A 37 -5.50 -20.81 -3.79
N SER A 38 -6.34 -19.81 -3.55
CA SER A 38 -6.88 -19.46 -2.25
C SER A 38 -8.29 -20.03 -2.13
N LYS A 39 -8.56 -20.81 -1.08
CA LYS A 39 -9.90 -21.31 -0.84
C LYS A 39 -10.88 -20.16 -0.60
N LYS A 40 -11.90 -20.09 -1.46
CA LYS A 40 -13.28 -19.57 -1.34
C LYS A 40 -13.56 -18.17 -0.77
N TYR A 41 -12.67 -17.49 -0.05
CA TYR A 41 -12.99 -16.16 0.51
C TYR A 41 -11.73 -15.30 0.59
N LEU A 42 -11.38 -14.61 -0.50
CA LEU A 42 -10.46 -13.47 -0.41
C LEU A 42 -11.29 -12.21 -0.27
N THR A 43 -11.37 -11.71 0.96
CA THR A 43 -12.12 -10.47 1.22
C THR A 43 -11.28 -9.23 0.87
N LEU A 44 -11.94 -8.12 0.55
CA LEU A 44 -11.30 -6.81 0.31
C LEU A 44 -10.40 -6.38 1.49
N VAL A 45 -10.77 -6.75 2.72
CA VAL A 45 -9.99 -6.45 3.94
C VAL A 45 -8.79 -7.38 4.18
N SER A 46 -8.59 -8.39 3.33
CA SER A 46 -7.42 -9.29 3.44
C SER A 46 -6.13 -8.56 3.08
N THR A 47 -5.17 -8.54 4.01
CA THR A 47 -3.87 -7.86 3.85
C THR A 47 -2.75 -8.86 3.63
N LEU A 48 -1.88 -8.60 2.65
CA LEU A 48 -0.67 -9.37 2.39
C LEU A 48 0.50 -8.85 3.25
N ALA A 49 1.29 -9.76 3.79
CA ALA A 49 2.52 -9.40 4.48
C ALA A 49 3.58 -10.48 4.27
N VAL A 50 4.83 -10.12 4.52
CA VAL A 50 5.93 -11.09 4.61
C VAL A 50 6.36 -11.19 6.05
N ASN A 51 6.32 -12.40 6.59
CA ASN A 51 6.70 -12.63 7.98
C ASN A 51 8.24 -12.60 8.14
N LYS A 52 8.70 -12.66 9.39
CA LYS A 52 10.12 -12.68 9.76
C LYS A 52 10.90 -13.86 9.16
N ASN A 53 10.23 -14.94 8.75
CA ASN A 53 10.84 -16.10 8.11
C ASN A 53 10.93 -15.95 6.58
N GLY A 54 10.47 -14.82 6.03
CA GLY A 54 10.43 -14.59 4.57
C GLY A 54 9.26 -15.26 3.85
N GLU A 55 8.26 -15.76 4.60
CA GLU A 55 7.07 -16.38 4.04
C GLU A 55 5.99 -15.33 3.84
N VAL A 56 5.25 -15.45 2.74
CA VAL A 56 4.13 -14.55 2.43
C VAL A 56 2.88 -15.08 3.12
N GLN A 57 2.21 -14.21 3.84
CA GLN A 57 1.01 -14.52 4.61
C GLN A 57 -0.10 -13.55 4.25
N TYR A 58 -1.34 -14.01 4.39
CA TYR A 58 -2.49 -13.12 4.41
C TYR A 58 -3.46 -13.50 5.52
N ILE A 59 -4.26 -12.52 5.92
CA ILE A 59 -5.32 -12.68 6.91
C ILE A 59 -6.66 -12.61 6.19
N ASP A 60 -7.51 -13.59 6.45
CA ASP A 60 -8.91 -13.60 6.03
C ASP A 60 -9.84 -13.41 7.24
N TYR A 61 -11.04 -12.91 6.98
CA TYR A 61 -12.10 -12.68 7.96
C TYR A 61 -13.31 -13.51 7.59
N SER A 62 -13.71 -14.38 8.53
CA SER A 62 -15.06 -14.92 8.53
C SER A 62 -15.86 -14.26 9.65
N SER A 63 -17.00 -13.65 9.29
CA SER A 63 -18.02 -13.31 10.28
C SER A 63 -18.63 -14.62 10.76
N VAL A 64 -18.39 -14.97 12.03
CA VAL A 64 -18.85 -16.26 12.56
C VAL A 64 -20.07 -16.07 13.46
N LYS A 65 -20.17 -14.98 14.25
CA LYS A 65 -21.33 -14.64 15.11
C LYS A 65 -21.37 -13.13 15.46
N LYS A 66 -22.53 -12.64 15.94
CA LYS A 66 -22.86 -11.24 16.31
C LYS A 66 -21.80 -10.44 17.12
N ASN A 67 -20.82 -11.10 17.75
CA ASN A 67 -19.87 -10.47 18.68
C ASN A 67 -18.39 -10.82 18.44
N TYR A 68 -18.06 -11.60 17.41
CA TYR A 68 -16.66 -11.82 17.05
C TYR A 68 -16.46 -12.09 15.55
N ASN A 69 -15.36 -11.56 15.02
CA ASN A 69 -14.81 -11.99 13.75
C ASN A 69 -13.80 -13.10 14.00
N ARG A 70 -13.71 -14.07 13.09
CA ARG A 70 -12.62 -15.04 13.10
C ARG A 70 -11.57 -14.58 12.10
N MET A 71 -10.39 -14.27 12.59
CA MET A 71 -9.21 -14.06 11.74
C MET A 71 -8.58 -15.42 11.45
N ILE A 72 -8.30 -15.66 10.17
CA ILE A 72 -7.69 -16.89 9.68
C ILE A 72 -6.39 -16.52 8.97
N PHE A 73 -5.30 -17.16 9.38
CA PHE A 73 -3.98 -16.91 8.82
C PHE A 73 -3.67 -17.96 7.77
N TYR A 74 -3.28 -17.50 6.59
CA TYR A 74 -2.81 -18.34 5.51
C TYR A 74 -1.35 -18.03 5.22
N THR A 75 -0.56 -19.05 4.94
CA THR A 75 0.78 -18.91 4.38
C THR A 75 0.75 -19.42 2.96
N ILE A 76 1.32 -18.65 2.04
CA ILE A 76 1.40 -19.00 0.63
C ILE A 76 2.65 -19.86 0.42
N ASN A 77 2.44 -21.14 0.10
CA ASN A 77 3.51 -22.06 -0.25
C ASN A 77 3.38 -22.45 -1.73
N LYS A 78 4.44 -22.16 -2.50
CA LYS A 78 4.45 -22.27 -3.96
C LYS A 78 3.29 -21.47 -4.58
N ASN A 79 2.18 -22.15 -4.89
CA ASN A 79 1.01 -21.60 -5.57
C ASN A 79 -0.30 -21.87 -4.79
N LEU A 80 -0.20 -22.34 -3.54
CA LEU A 80 -1.34 -22.72 -2.71
C LEU A 80 -1.31 -21.94 -1.39
N ALA A 81 -2.47 -21.44 -0.98
CA ALA A 81 -2.66 -20.89 0.36
C ALA A 81 -2.97 -22.01 1.37
N LYS A 82 -2.13 -22.18 2.39
CA LYS A 82 -2.36 -23.13 3.48
C LYS A 82 -2.73 -22.39 4.76
N LYS A 83 -3.86 -22.78 5.38
CA LYS A 83 -4.23 -22.28 6.70
C LYS A 83 -3.16 -22.69 7.72
N THR A 84 -2.67 -21.71 8.46
CA THR A 84 -1.61 -21.88 9.49
C THR A 84 -2.10 -21.55 10.89
N GLY A 85 -3.17 -20.76 11.00
CA GLY A 85 -3.74 -20.41 12.29
C GLY A 85 -5.12 -19.80 12.17
N SER A 86 -5.78 -19.63 13.31
CA SER A 86 -6.97 -18.78 13.41
C SER A 86 -7.25 -18.43 14.86
N PHE A 87 -7.78 -17.23 15.11
CA PHE A 87 -8.31 -16.87 16.42
C PHE A 87 -9.52 -15.95 16.31
N LYS A 88 -10.21 -15.75 17.44
CA LYS A 88 -11.40 -14.91 17.52
C LYS A 88 -11.03 -13.50 17.96
N VAL A 89 -11.48 -12.51 17.19
CA VAL A 89 -11.39 -11.09 17.47
C VAL A 89 -12.72 -10.64 18.00
N LYS A 90 -12.74 -10.13 19.22
CA LYS A 90 -13.95 -9.55 19.80
C LYS A 90 -14.27 -8.23 19.07
N ILE A 91 -15.43 -8.17 18.43
CA ILE A 91 -15.96 -6.93 17.84
C ILE A 91 -16.99 -6.32 18.78
N LYS A 92 -17.13 -4.99 18.73
CA LYS A 92 -18.20 -4.29 19.44
C LYS A 92 -19.14 -3.65 18.43
N ASN A 93 -20.42 -4.03 18.48
CA ASN A 93 -21.54 -3.46 17.72
C ASN A 93 -21.55 -3.73 16.20
N TYR A 94 -21.44 -5.00 15.78
CA TYR A 94 -21.77 -5.47 14.43
C TYR A 94 -20.96 -4.90 13.25
N ARG A 95 -19.98 -4.03 13.48
CA ARG A 95 -19.11 -3.53 12.42
C ARG A 95 -17.93 -4.46 12.17
N PHE A 96 -17.56 -4.56 10.90
CA PHE A 96 -16.40 -5.30 10.42
C PHE A 96 -15.11 -4.70 10.99
N VAL A 97 -14.04 -5.50 11.01
CA VAL A 97 -12.70 -4.95 11.25
C VAL A 97 -12.38 -4.09 10.03
N ASN A 98 -12.10 -2.80 10.24
CA ASN A 98 -11.89 -1.87 9.14
C ASN A 98 -10.52 -2.08 8.48
N TYR A 99 -9.53 -2.44 9.29
CA TYR A 99 -8.17 -2.65 8.81
C TYR A 99 -7.38 -3.55 9.75
N THR A 100 -6.45 -4.30 9.18
CA THR A 100 -5.50 -5.11 9.95
C THR A 100 -4.13 -5.08 9.31
N ARG A 101 -3.11 -5.25 10.14
CA ARG A 101 -1.74 -5.38 9.67
C ARG A 101 -0.97 -6.41 10.48
N ILE A 102 -0.05 -7.09 9.81
CA ILE A 102 0.96 -7.93 10.46
C ILE A 102 2.25 -7.12 10.57
N ILE A 103 2.75 -6.93 11.78
CA ILE A 103 4.04 -6.26 12.07
C ILE A 103 4.78 -7.11 13.11
N ASP A 104 6.01 -7.52 12.80
CA ASP A 104 6.88 -8.28 13.72
C ASP A 104 6.24 -9.51 14.38
N GLY A 105 5.39 -10.22 13.63
CA GLY A 105 4.66 -11.40 14.10
C GLY A 105 3.47 -11.09 15.02
N LYS A 106 3.16 -9.81 15.22
CA LYS A 106 1.93 -9.36 15.88
C LYS A 106 0.89 -9.00 14.85
N THR A 107 -0.36 -9.15 15.23
CA THR A 107 -1.50 -8.69 14.41
C THR A 107 -2.11 -7.47 15.05
N LEU A 108 -2.17 -6.37 14.32
CA LEU A 108 -2.84 -5.14 14.73
C LEU A 108 -4.18 -5.07 14.04
N THR A 109 -5.26 -4.84 14.79
CA THR A 109 -6.59 -4.60 14.23
C THR A 109 -7.07 -3.21 14.58
N PHE A 110 -7.88 -2.66 13.69
CA PHE A 110 -8.48 -1.34 13.81
C PHE A 110 -9.99 -1.43 13.59
N ASP A 111 -10.77 -1.10 14.62
CA ASP A 111 -12.23 -1.13 14.57
C ASP A 111 -12.81 0.24 14.92
N GLU A 112 -13.60 0.82 14.02
CA GLU A 112 -14.42 2.00 14.30
C GLU A 112 -15.83 1.59 14.69
N VAL A 113 -16.34 2.16 15.79
CA VAL A 113 -17.71 1.92 16.28
C VAL A 113 -18.55 3.19 16.08
N ASP A 114 -19.88 3.05 15.97
CA ASP A 114 -20.93 4.07 15.71
C ASP A 114 -20.92 5.37 16.57
N SER A 115 -19.90 5.61 17.37
CA SER A 115 -19.77 6.75 18.28
C SER A 115 -18.47 7.55 18.11
N GLY A 116 -17.75 7.38 16.99
CA GLY A 116 -16.42 7.99 16.80
C GLY A 116 -15.38 7.46 17.78
N VAL A 117 -15.61 6.24 18.28
CA VAL A 117 -14.68 5.49 19.12
C VAL A 117 -13.95 4.50 18.25
N ILE A 118 -12.64 4.52 18.39
CA ILE A 118 -11.72 3.62 17.72
C ILE A 118 -11.17 2.64 18.75
N TYR A 119 -11.12 1.37 18.37
CA TYR A 119 -10.37 0.35 19.09
C TYR A 119 -9.19 -0.09 18.24
N ILE A 120 -7.99 0.09 18.78
CA ILE A 120 -6.78 -0.52 18.25
C ILE A 120 -6.38 -1.66 19.16
N ARG A 121 -6.20 -2.86 18.60
CA ARG A 121 -5.81 -4.05 19.37
C ARG A 121 -4.57 -4.70 18.78
N GLU A 122 -3.68 -5.13 19.66
CA GLU A 122 -2.50 -5.90 19.33
C GLU A 122 -2.68 -7.32 19.82
N TYR A 123 -2.49 -8.28 18.93
CA TYR A 123 -2.59 -9.71 19.20
C TYR A 123 -1.23 -10.38 19.02
N ASP A 124 -0.89 -11.28 19.93
CA ASP A 124 0.27 -12.14 19.77
C ASP A 124 0.03 -13.23 18.69
N VAL A 125 1.07 -14.01 18.40
CA VAL A 125 1.01 -15.13 17.44
C VAL A 125 -0.01 -16.21 17.79
N LYS A 126 -0.45 -16.29 19.07
CA LYS A 126 -1.48 -17.22 19.54
C LYS A 126 -2.88 -16.62 19.47
N GLY A 127 -3.01 -15.35 19.09
CA GLY A 127 -4.27 -14.63 19.04
C GLY A 127 -4.75 -14.07 20.38
N LYS A 128 -3.90 -14.03 21.40
CA LYS A 128 -4.21 -13.36 22.67
C LYS A 128 -4.05 -11.86 22.48
N CYS A 129 -5.08 -11.10 22.84
CA CYS A 129 -4.99 -9.64 22.90
C CYS A 129 -3.99 -9.25 23.99
N VAL A 130 -2.87 -8.64 23.58
CA VAL A 130 -1.81 -8.18 24.50
C VAL A 130 -1.95 -6.69 24.82
N ASN A 131 -2.48 -5.89 23.89
CA ASN A 131 -2.80 -4.49 24.12
C ASN A 131 -4.16 -4.13 23.50
N GLU A 132 -4.94 -3.32 24.21
CA GLU A 132 -6.16 -2.69 23.69
C GLU A 132 -6.12 -1.19 24.00
N PHE A 133 -6.32 -0.37 22.97
CA PHE A 133 -6.41 1.07 23.05
C PHE A 133 -7.80 1.50 22.60
N LYS A 134 -8.57 2.08 23.53
CA LYS A 134 -9.85 2.70 23.24
C LYS A 134 -9.65 4.20 23.13
N ILE A 135 -9.93 4.75 21.96
CA ILE A 135 -9.68 6.15 21.64
C ILE A 135 -11.00 6.81 21.28
N GLN A 136 -11.36 7.86 22.02
CA GLN A 136 -12.46 8.73 21.63
C GLN A 136 -11.89 9.82 20.73
N GLU A 137 -12.15 9.76 19.43
CA GLU A 137 -11.67 10.81 18.52
C GLU A 137 -12.61 12.02 18.48
N PHE A 138 -13.93 11.82 18.68
CA PHE A 138 -14.89 12.92 18.73
C PHE A 138 -16.01 12.73 19.76
N PRO A 139 -16.55 13.80 20.36
CA PRO A 139 -17.82 13.73 21.06
C PRO A 139 -18.94 13.32 20.09
N LYS A 140 -19.94 12.55 20.55
CA LYS A 140 -21.09 12.06 19.75
C LYS A 140 -21.83 13.13 18.91
N ARG A 141 -21.65 14.43 19.23
CA ARG A 141 -22.30 15.58 18.58
C ARG A 141 -21.39 16.38 17.64
N SER A 142 -20.30 15.82 17.15
CA SER A 142 -19.41 16.56 16.26
C SER A 142 -20.05 16.77 14.87
N ASN A 143 -19.84 17.96 14.31
CA ASN A 143 -20.12 18.29 12.92
C ASN A 143 -19.07 17.73 11.96
N TYR A 144 -18.27 16.75 12.40
CA TYR A 144 -17.25 16.10 11.59
C TYR A 144 -17.59 14.63 11.38
N PHE A 145 -17.15 14.10 10.23
CA PHE A 145 -17.05 12.67 9.98
C PHE A 145 -15.59 12.34 9.70
N MET A 146 -15.21 11.10 9.99
CA MET A 146 -13.86 10.61 9.81
C MET A 146 -13.87 9.53 8.75
N TYR A 147 -12.89 9.57 7.85
CA TYR A 147 -12.46 8.38 7.15
C TYR A 147 -11.12 7.97 7.72
N LEU A 148 -11.05 6.73 8.18
CA LEU A 148 -9.78 6.16 8.58
C LEU A 148 -8.98 5.88 7.32
N THR A 149 -7.73 6.32 7.29
CA THR A 149 -6.84 5.87 6.23
C THR A 149 -6.48 4.42 6.51
N GLU A 150 -6.45 3.58 5.47
CA GLU A 150 -6.21 2.14 5.52
C GLU A 150 -4.76 1.78 5.87
N ASN A 151 -4.23 2.32 6.97
CA ASN A 151 -2.85 2.09 7.34
C ASN A 151 -2.52 2.41 8.81
N ILE A 152 -1.86 1.46 9.47
CA ILE A 152 -1.37 1.54 10.85
C ILE A 152 0.11 1.17 10.89
N TRP A 153 0.87 1.75 11.80
CA TRP A 153 2.26 1.39 12.06
C TRP A 153 2.51 1.17 13.55
N ASP A 154 3.47 0.31 13.84
CA ASP A 154 3.94 0.03 15.19
C ASP A 154 5.47 0.04 15.19
N ASP A 155 6.06 0.95 15.96
CA ASP A 155 7.53 1.04 16.12
C ASP A 155 8.03 0.29 17.37
N GLY A 156 7.16 -0.49 18.03
CA GLY A 156 7.42 -1.18 19.28
C GLY A 156 6.85 -0.41 20.48
N ASP A 157 7.23 0.86 20.62
CA ASP A 157 6.86 1.73 21.75
C ASP A 157 5.57 2.53 21.50
N ASN A 158 5.26 2.79 20.24
CA ASN A 158 4.17 3.64 19.81
C ASN A 158 3.42 3.04 18.63
N ILE A 159 2.13 3.34 18.57
CA ILE A 159 1.27 3.04 17.42
C ILE A 159 0.97 4.34 16.69
N TYR A 160 1.10 4.33 15.37
CA TYR A 160 0.79 5.45 14.50
C TYR A 160 -0.35 5.09 13.55
N TYR A 161 -1.24 6.04 13.34
CA TYR A 161 -2.31 5.93 12.35
C TYR A 161 -2.64 7.32 11.81
N LEU A 162 -3.20 7.35 10.61
CA LEU A 162 -3.72 8.56 9.99
C LEU A 162 -5.24 8.47 9.94
N TYR A 163 -5.90 9.62 10.03
CA TYR A 163 -7.29 9.72 9.66
C TYR A 163 -7.58 11.05 8.96
N LEU A 164 -8.58 11.01 8.11
CA LEU A 164 -9.06 12.14 7.37
C LEU A 164 -10.23 12.78 8.11
N LYS A 165 -10.06 14.04 8.51
CA LYS A 165 -11.10 14.82 9.18
C LYS A 165 -11.88 15.65 8.16
N HIS A 166 -13.15 15.33 7.98
CA HIS A 166 -14.08 16.09 7.13
C HIS A 166 -15.19 16.74 7.95
N LYS A 167 -15.61 17.94 7.56
CA LYS A 167 -16.78 18.60 8.15
C LYS A 167 -18.05 18.16 7.40
N LYS A 168 -19.11 17.81 8.12
CA LYS A 168 -20.41 17.33 7.58
C LYS A 168 -21.11 18.34 6.67
N LYS A 169 -20.81 19.64 6.78
CA LYS A 169 -21.43 20.72 5.99
C LYS A 169 -20.42 21.85 5.71
N GLY A 170 -20.34 22.27 4.45
CA GLY A 170 -19.50 23.37 3.94
C GLY A 170 -18.36 22.92 3.02
N ILE A 171 -17.86 23.84 2.20
CA ILE A 171 -16.69 23.64 1.33
C ILE A 171 -15.44 23.93 2.17
N TYR A 172 -14.77 22.89 2.67
CA TYR A 172 -13.46 23.01 3.33
C TYR A 172 -12.59 21.82 2.98
N THR A 173 -11.30 22.08 2.78
CA THR A 173 -10.28 21.08 2.44
C THR A 173 -10.17 20.03 3.54
N PRO A 174 -10.19 18.73 3.21
CA PRO A 174 -9.92 17.67 4.17
C PRO A 174 -8.57 17.86 4.85
N ARG A 175 -8.48 17.45 6.12
CA ARG A 175 -7.21 17.49 6.86
C ARG A 175 -6.84 16.12 7.38
N TYR A 176 -5.64 15.68 7.05
CA TYR A 176 -5.07 14.47 7.62
C TYR A 176 -4.52 14.76 9.02
N ILE A 177 -4.86 13.89 9.96
CA ILE A 177 -4.39 13.95 11.34
C ILE A 177 -3.53 12.72 11.58
N LEU A 178 -2.25 12.97 11.88
CA LEU A 178 -1.31 11.95 12.33
C LEU A 178 -1.48 11.76 13.83
N CYS A 179 -1.85 10.56 14.23
CA CYS A 179 -2.00 10.17 15.61
C CYS A 179 -0.86 9.26 16.04
N ARG A 180 -0.34 9.49 17.24
CA ARG A 180 0.68 8.67 17.90
C ARG A 180 0.17 8.26 19.28
N ILE A 181 0.05 6.97 19.52
CA ILE A 181 -0.28 6.39 20.82
C ILE A 181 1.00 5.89 21.46
N ASN A 182 1.36 6.39 22.63
CA ASN A 182 2.41 5.76 23.42
C ASN A 182 1.85 4.54 24.15
N LYS A 183 2.41 3.35 23.94
CA LYS A 183 1.84 2.11 24.50
C LYS A 183 1.95 2.04 26.02
N LYS A 184 3.05 2.55 26.59
CA LYS A 184 3.30 2.55 28.03
C LYS A 184 2.36 3.51 28.77
N THR A 185 2.25 4.75 28.33
CA THR A 185 1.42 5.77 29.00
C THR A 185 -0.02 5.80 28.53
N LYS A 186 -0.34 5.11 27.42
CA LYS A 186 -1.64 5.11 26.74
C LYS A 186 -2.10 6.51 26.31
N LYS A 187 -1.19 7.48 26.22
CA LYS A 187 -1.48 8.86 25.80
C LYS A 187 -1.48 8.94 24.28
N VAL A 188 -2.42 9.70 23.73
CA VAL A 188 -2.55 9.96 22.30
C VAL A 188 -2.12 11.39 22.00
N ASN A 189 -1.08 11.53 21.19
CA ASN A 189 -0.64 12.81 20.63
C ASN A 189 -1.14 12.93 19.19
N ARG A 190 -1.55 14.14 18.80
CA ARG A 190 -2.09 14.42 17.47
C ARG A 190 -1.34 15.59 16.85
N SER A 191 -1.03 15.46 15.56
CA SER A 191 -0.47 16.53 14.75
C SER A 191 -1.18 16.58 13.41
N THR A 192 -1.54 17.77 12.95
CA THR A 192 -2.02 17.94 11.59
C THR A 192 -0.85 17.77 10.62
N ILE A 193 -1.06 17.00 9.56
CA ILE A 193 -0.13 16.84 8.46
C ILE A 193 -0.83 17.29 7.18
N ASN A 194 -0.11 18.03 6.35
CA ASN A 194 -0.60 18.41 5.03
C ASN A 194 -0.29 17.26 4.08
N ILE A 195 -1.32 16.46 3.81
CA ILE A 195 -1.35 15.40 2.82
C ILE A 195 -2.40 15.83 1.81
N ASP A 196 -1.98 15.98 0.57
CA ASP A 196 -2.78 16.36 -0.60
C ASP A 196 -3.07 15.15 -1.50
N GLY A 197 -2.41 14.02 -1.26
CA GLY A 197 -2.56 12.76 -1.98
C GLY A 197 -3.72 11.91 -1.47
N HIS A 198 -4.10 10.92 -2.28
CA HIS A 198 -5.30 10.11 -2.05
C HIS A 198 -5.03 8.78 -1.35
N HIS A 199 -3.77 8.33 -1.34
CA HIS A 199 -3.36 7.09 -0.71
C HIS A 199 -2.13 7.35 0.18
N SER A 200 -2.11 6.74 1.37
CA SER A 200 -0.97 6.82 2.28
C SER A 200 -0.62 5.44 2.85
N LEU A 201 0.68 5.12 2.85
CA LEU A 201 1.24 3.88 3.38
C LEU A 201 2.21 4.22 4.51
N PHE A 202 2.11 3.55 5.66
CA PHE A 202 3.23 3.55 6.61
C PHE A 202 4.16 2.39 6.32
N ASP A 203 5.47 2.61 6.29
CA ASP A 203 6.44 1.52 6.27
C ASP A 203 7.84 2.01 6.69
N ASN A 204 8.65 1.12 7.27
CA ASN A 204 10.03 1.42 7.69
C ASN A 204 10.20 2.75 8.46
N GLY A 205 9.22 3.11 9.30
CA GLY A 205 9.27 4.35 10.08
C GLY A 205 9.01 5.64 9.29
N TYR A 206 8.38 5.54 8.12
CA TYR A 206 7.98 6.67 7.29
C TYR A 206 6.52 6.57 6.85
N ILE A 207 5.98 7.69 6.38
CA ILE A 207 4.69 7.79 5.72
C ILE A 207 4.97 8.10 4.25
N TYR A 208 4.45 7.29 3.34
CA TYR A 208 4.53 7.47 1.90
C TYR A 208 3.15 7.89 1.41
N GLU A 209 3.08 9.07 0.82
CA GLU A 209 1.86 9.62 0.24
C GLU A 209 1.98 9.53 -1.28
N LEU A 210 1.01 8.86 -1.93
CA LEU A 210 0.89 8.87 -3.38
C LEU A 210 0.08 10.08 -3.83
N CYS A 211 0.73 10.98 -4.57
CA CYS A 211 0.14 12.10 -5.30
C CYS A 211 0.03 11.76 -6.79
N GLU A 212 -0.56 12.67 -7.58
CA GLU A 212 -0.75 12.48 -9.02
C GLU A 212 0.55 12.24 -9.79
N LYS A 213 1.64 12.95 -9.43
CA LYS A 213 2.91 12.94 -10.19
C LYS A 213 4.12 12.54 -9.35
N GLU A 214 3.93 12.36 -8.05
CA GLU A 214 5.02 12.15 -7.12
C GLU A 214 4.58 11.33 -5.91
N ILE A 215 5.56 10.82 -5.18
CA ILE A 215 5.37 10.23 -3.86
C ILE A 215 6.12 11.09 -2.86
N ASN A 216 5.38 11.63 -1.89
CA ASN A 216 5.95 12.39 -0.79
C ASN A 216 6.26 11.46 0.38
N ILE A 217 7.43 11.66 0.98
CA ILE A 217 7.91 10.84 2.09
C ILE A 217 7.98 11.73 3.33
N PHE A 218 7.23 11.38 4.37
CA PHE A 218 7.19 12.09 5.63
C PHE A 218 7.75 11.22 6.77
N SER A 219 8.33 11.88 7.76
CA SER A 219 8.62 11.26 9.06
C SER A 219 7.34 10.93 9.83
N LEU A 220 7.42 10.04 10.83
CA LEU A 220 6.35 9.83 11.83
C LEU A 220 6.06 11.04 12.73
N LYS A 221 6.75 12.17 12.52
CA LYS A 221 6.44 13.48 13.14
C LYS A 221 5.69 14.41 12.18
N GLY A 222 5.38 13.96 10.97
CA GLY A 222 4.68 14.73 9.94
C GLY A 222 5.55 15.71 9.15
N LYS A 223 6.88 15.74 9.38
CA LYS A 223 7.80 16.54 8.55
C LYS A 223 8.02 15.84 7.21
N LYS A 224 7.77 16.55 6.09
CA LYS A 224 8.15 16.13 4.73
C LYS A 224 9.68 16.04 4.64
N LEU A 225 10.19 14.89 4.21
CA LEU A 225 11.62 14.57 4.14
C LEU A 225 12.11 14.56 2.70
N SER A 226 11.33 14.02 1.78
CA SER A 226 11.72 13.86 0.39
C SER A 226 10.49 13.73 -0.52
N THR A 227 10.73 13.89 -1.81
CA THR A 227 9.75 13.71 -2.88
C THR A 227 10.40 12.90 -3.97
N VAL A 228 9.68 11.90 -4.48
CA VAL A 228 10.13 11.04 -5.57
C VAL A 228 9.12 11.15 -6.71
N ASN A 229 9.54 11.69 -7.84
CA ASN A 229 8.68 11.79 -9.02
C ASN A 229 8.34 10.39 -9.54
N LEU A 230 7.07 10.21 -9.91
CA LEU A 230 6.61 9.00 -10.60
C LEU A 230 7.29 8.91 -11.99
N PRO A 231 7.48 7.70 -12.53
CA PRO A 231 8.04 7.52 -13.87
C PRO A 231 7.20 8.20 -14.95
N GLU A 232 7.85 8.76 -15.97
CA GLU A 232 7.20 9.33 -17.16
C GLU A 232 6.56 8.23 -18.02
N GLY A 233 5.37 8.49 -18.56
CA GLY A 233 4.58 7.54 -19.36
C GLY A 233 3.13 7.49 -18.85
N GLU A 234 2.17 7.49 -19.78
CA GLU A 234 0.72 7.68 -19.56
C GLU A 234 0.28 7.61 -18.09
N THR A 235 0.34 8.76 -17.43
CA THR A 235 -0.54 9.12 -16.31
C THR A 235 -1.98 9.35 -16.81
N ASP A 236 -2.31 8.89 -18.03
CA ASP A 236 -3.48 9.26 -18.80
C ASP A 236 -4.75 8.67 -18.17
N TYR A 237 -5.23 9.47 -17.24
CA TYR A 237 -6.64 9.69 -16.96
C TYR A 237 -7.35 10.20 -18.22
N LYS A 238 -8.42 9.51 -18.61
CA LYS A 238 -9.57 10.18 -19.23
C LYS A 238 -10.75 10.04 -18.29
N VAL A 239 -11.06 11.12 -17.58
CA VAL A 239 -12.38 11.30 -16.95
C VAL A 239 -13.30 11.74 -18.06
N ASN A 240 -14.23 10.88 -18.50
CA ASN A 240 -15.42 11.39 -19.13
C ASN A 240 -16.28 11.98 -18.02
N GLU A 241 -16.46 13.29 -18.05
CA GLU A 241 -17.41 14.01 -17.21
C GLU A 241 -18.79 13.40 -17.37
N GLY A 242 -19.40 13.03 -16.24
CA GLY A 242 -20.79 12.59 -16.20
C GLY A 242 -20.99 11.13 -15.79
N THR A 243 -20.54 10.76 -14.58
CA THR A 243 -21.36 10.16 -13.52
C THR A 243 -20.46 9.54 -12.44
N GLN A 244 -20.59 10.04 -11.20
CA GLN A 244 -20.11 9.46 -9.94
C GLN A 244 -18.61 9.11 -9.84
N ASP A 245 -17.86 10.14 -9.47
CA ASP A 245 -16.41 10.18 -9.25
C ASP A 245 -15.92 9.28 -8.10
N TYR A 246 -15.21 8.19 -8.42
CA TYR A 246 -14.22 7.53 -7.53
C TYR A 246 -13.16 6.66 -8.24
N LYS A 247 -13.07 6.68 -9.58
CA LYS A 247 -12.55 5.49 -10.30
C LYS A 247 -11.04 5.37 -10.57
N ASN A 248 -10.20 6.27 -10.09
CA ASN A 248 -9.13 6.64 -11.01
C ASN A 248 -7.71 6.70 -10.36
N LEU A 249 -7.57 6.86 -9.04
CA LEU A 249 -6.29 6.61 -8.32
C LEU A 249 -6.17 5.21 -7.74
N SER A 250 -7.26 4.46 -7.81
CA SER A 250 -7.45 3.23 -7.08
C SER A 250 -6.74 2.04 -7.77
N THR A 251 -6.26 2.19 -9.01
CA THR A 251 -5.42 1.21 -9.71
C THR A 251 -3.93 1.32 -9.40
N HIS A 252 -3.53 2.27 -8.54
CA HIS A 252 -2.13 2.48 -8.17
C HIS A 252 -1.89 2.05 -6.73
N VAL A 253 -0.87 1.21 -6.52
CA VAL A 253 -0.55 0.71 -5.18
C VAL A 253 0.92 0.90 -4.85
N LEU A 254 1.19 1.21 -3.58
CA LEU A 254 2.52 1.34 -3.03
C LEU A 254 2.90 0.10 -2.23
N GLY A 255 4.17 -0.27 -2.30
CA GLY A 255 4.76 -1.26 -1.40
C GLY A 255 6.17 -0.85 -1.02
N VAL A 256 6.63 -1.25 0.15
CA VAL A 256 7.99 -0.95 0.61
C VAL A 256 8.63 -2.24 1.09
N ARG A 257 9.90 -2.43 0.76
CA ARG A 257 10.71 -3.51 1.32
C ARG A 257 12.17 -3.12 1.45
N GLY A 258 12.66 -3.13 2.68
CA GLY A 258 14.00 -2.68 3.01
C GLY A 258 14.23 -1.26 2.45
N ASN A 259 15.31 -1.08 1.70
CA ASN A 259 15.66 0.22 1.13
C ASN A 259 14.99 0.53 -0.22
N PHE A 260 13.89 -0.15 -0.56
CA PHE A 260 13.21 0.05 -1.84
C PHE A 260 11.73 0.38 -1.66
N LEU A 261 11.30 1.42 -2.38
CA LEU A 261 9.91 1.77 -2.61
C LEU A 261 9.48 1.18 -3.94
N TYR A 262 8.29 0.61 -3.98
CA TYR A 262 7.68 0.00 -5.14
C TYR A 262 6.39 0.74 -5.46
N TYR A 263 6.23 1.03 -6.75
CA TYR A 263 5.04 1.66 -7.30
C TYR A 263 4.50 0.73 -8.39
N CYS A 264 3.25 0.35 -8.27
CA CYS A 264 2.58 -0.56 -9.18
C CYS A 264 1.42 0.16 -9.85
N ASN A 265 1.33 0.06 -11.17
CA ASN A 265 0.25 0.62 -11.98
C ASN A 265 -0.03 -0.29 -13.19
N LYS A 266 -0.98 0.09 -14.05
CA LYS A 266 -1.37 -0.69 -15.25
C LYS A 266 -0.20 -1.07 -16.17
N ASN A 267 0.87 -0.27 -16.21
CA ASN A 267 2.02 -0.49 -17.08
C ASN A 267 3.02 -1.50 -16.47
N GLY A 268 2.94 -1.72 -15.15
CA GLY A 268 3.71 -2.73 -14.46
C GLY A 268 4.24 -2.28 -13.10
N VAL A 269 5.39 -2.82 -12.70
CA VAL A 269 5.98 -2.59 -11.39
C VAL A 269 7.28 -1.83 -11.53
N TYR A 270 7.39 -0.75 -10.79
CA TYR A 270 8.54 0.13 -10.71
C TYR A 270 9.17 0.04 -9.32
N ARG A 271 10.49 0.17 -9.27
CA ARG A 271 11.26 0.18 -8.02
C ARG A 271 12.16 1.40 -7.95
N CYS A 272 12.15 2.05 -6.80
CA CYS A 272 12.99 3.18 -6.46
C CYS A 272 13.83 2.85 -5.20
N ASN A 273 15.12 3.20 -5.21
CA ASN A 273 15.97 3.06 -4.03
C ASN A 273 15.76 4.27 -3.11
N ILE A 274 15.42 4.02 -1.84
CA ILE A 274 15.13 5.05 -0.84
C ILE A 274 16.13 5.04 0.34
N ARG A 275 17.28 4.36 0.20
CA ARG A 275 18.32 4.31 1.25
C ARG A 275 18.75 5.69 1.72
N ASN A 276 18.89 6.63 0.79
CA ASN A 276 19.28 8.01 1.04
C ASN A 276 18.20 8.93 0.50
N LEU A 277 17.35 9.45 1.38
CA LEU A 277 16.21 10.31 1.02
C LEU A 277 16.66 11.66 0.44
N ASP A 278 17.90 12.09 0.72
CA ASP A 278 18.46 13.37 0.27
C ASP A 278 19.03 13.33 -1.17
N LYS A 279 19.00 12.17 -1.84
CA LYS A 279 19.47 12.02 -3.23
C LYS A 279 18.30 12.00 -4.19
N THR A 280 18.53 12.42 -5.44
CA THR A 280 17.57 12.25 -6.53
C THR A 280 17.32 10.77 -6.77
N ASN A 281 16.20 10.28 -6.26
CA ASN A 281 15.79 8.91 -6.41
C ASN A 281 14.88 8.81 -7.64
N LYS A 282 15.12 7.81 -8.50
CA LYS A 282 14.34 7.58 -9.72
C LYS A 282 13.79 6.16 -9.75
N PHE A 283 12.55 6.04 -10.17
CA PHE A 283 11.93 4.75 -10.44
C PHE A 283 12.59 4.07 -11.64
N LYS A 284 12.74 2.76 -11.54
CA LYS A 284 13.15 1.86 -12.63
C LYS A 284 12.07 0.82 -12.81
N LEU A 285 11.63 0.60 -14.06
CA LEU A 285 10.75 -0.50 -14.40
C LEU A 285 11.45 -1.83 -14.06
N ILE A 286 10.76 -2.69 -13.31
CA ILE A 286 11.25 -4.04 -12.97
C ILE A 286 10.35 -5.13 -13.56
N TYR A 287 9.08 -4.81 -13.84
CA TYR A 287 8.13 -5.69 -14.51
C TYR A 287 7.32 -4.86 -15.50
N GLU A 288 7.26 -5.30 -16.76
CA GLU A 288 6.43 -4.70 -17.82
C GLU A 288 5.16 -5.53 -17.98
N ALA A 289 4.01 -4.90 -17.84
CA ALA A 289 2.72 -5.60 -17.72
C ALA A 289 1.79 -5.41 -18.93
N GLY A 290 2.26 -4.83 -20.04
CA GLY A 290 1.41 -4.49 -21.19
C GLY A 290 0.63 -5.66 -21.82
N ASN A 291 1.04 -6.91 -21.58
CA ASN A 291 0.33 -8.12 -22.02
C ASN A 291 -0.13 -9.00 -20.84
N ASP A 292 -0.17 -8.47 -19.63
CA ASP A 292 -0.61 -9.20 -18.44
C ASP A 292 -2.08 -8.91 -18.15
N GLU A 293 -2.92 -9.95 -18.20
CA GLU A 293 -4.36 -9.84 -18.01
C GLU A 293 -4.74 -9.17 -16.68
N PHE A 294 -3.97 -9.37 -15.61
CA PHE A 294 -4.26 -8.83 -14.28
C PHE A 294 -3.88 -7.35 -14.11
N PHE A 295 -3.17 -6.80 -15.09
CA PHE A 295 -2.84 -5.37 -15.19
C PHE A 295 -3.70 -4.66 -16.26
N GLY A 296 -4.56 -5.41 -16.95
CA GLY A 296 -5.52 -4.89 -17.92
C GLY A 296 -6.74 -4.22 -17.27
N ASN A 297 -7.67 -3.76 -18.10
CA ASN A 297 -8.84 -2.97 -17.67
C ASN A 297 -9.85 -3.75 -16.81
N ASP A 298 -9.78 -5.07 -16.84
CA ASP A 298 -10.72 -5.95 -16.11
C ASP A 298 -10.36 -6.07 -14.63
N TYR A 299 -9.16 -5.63 -14.24
CA TYR A 299 -8.69 -5.72 -12.86
C TYR A 299 -8.18 -4.40 -12.31
N LYS A 300 -8.49 -4.17 -11.05
CA LYS A 300 -7.92 -3.11 -10.21
C LYS A 300 -6.91 -3.72 -9.25
N MET A 301 -5.75 -3.07 -9.11
CA MET A 301 -4.76 -3.43 -8.10
C MET A 301 -5.14 -2.84 -6.74
N GLU A 302 -5.25 -3.67 -5.71
CA GLU A 302 -5.56 -3.25 -4.33
C GLU A 302 -4.31 -3.20 -3.44
N GLU A 303 -3.37 -4.13 -3.65
CA GLU A 303 -2.18 -4.25 -2.80
C GLU A 303 -1.02 -4.89 -3.57
N ILE A 304 0.21 -4.46 -3.27
CA ILE A 304 1.44 -5.12 -3.72
C ILE A 304 2.27 -5.56 -2.51
N CYS A 305 2.69 -6.82 -2.52
CA CYS A 305 3.54 -7.40 -1.49
C CYS A 305 4.83 -7.95 -2.08
N ILE A 306 5.97 -7.37 -1.69
CA ILE A 306 7.28 -7.75 -2.19
C ILE A 306 7.87 -8.82 -1.27
N LYS A 307 8.14 -10.01 -1.82
CA LYS A 307 8.80 -11.09 -1.07
C LYS A 307 10.31 -10.97 -1.13
N ASP A 308 10.85 -10.86 -2.34
CA ASP A 308 12.29 -10.78 -2.59
C ASP A 308 12.54 -10.11 -3.95
N LYS A 309 13.80 -10.07 -4.39
CA LYS A 309 14.20 -9.41 -5.65
C LYS A 309 13.62 -10.09 -6.90
N ASP A 310 13.19 -11.35 -6.79
CA ASP A 310 12.74 -12.18 -7.91
C ASP A 310 11.26 -12.57 -7.77
N THR A 311 10.60 -12.22 -6.66
CA THR A 311 9.23 -12.63 -6.35
C THR A 311 8.42 -11.49 -5.72
N PHE A 312 7.26 -11.19 -6.30
CA PHE A 312 6.27 -10.29 -5.72
C PHE A 312 4.85 -10.83 -5.92
N PHE A 313 3.91 -10.27 -5.19
CA PHE A 313 2.50 -10.64 -5.18
C PHE A 313 1.66 -9.38 -5.39
N VAL A 314 0.60 -9.49 -6.16
CA VAL A 314 -0.37 -8.43 -6.37
C VAL A 314 -1.75 -8.96 -5.98
N LYS A 315 -2.47 -8.20 -5.17
CA LYS A 315 -3.90 -8.40 -4.93
C LYS A 315 -4.65 -7.63 -5.99
N VAL A 316 -5.47 -8.33 -6.77
CA VAL A 316 -6.32 -7.72 -7.80
C VAL A 316 -7.78 -8.04 -7.54
N VAL A 317 -8.65 -7.10 -7.91
CA VAL A 317 -10.11 -7.20 -7.79
C VAL A 317 -10.70 -6.90 -9.16
N HIS A 318 -11.70 -7.68 -9.58
CA HIS A 318 -12.32 -7.48 -10.89
C HIS A 318 -13.12 -6.16 -10.91
N THR A 319 -13.06 -5.40 -12.01
CA THR A 319 -13.60 -4.03 -12.06
C THR A 319 -15.12 -3.96 -12.12
N SER A 320 -15.80 -5.05 -12.52
CA SER A 320 -17.27 -5.17 -12.41
C SER A 320 -17.77 -5.18 -10.97
N ASP A 321 -16.90 -5.50 -10.01
CA ASP A 321 -17.27 -5.66 -8.60
C ASP A 321 -17.20 -4.33 -7.84
N LEU A 322 -17.14 -3.19 -8.54
CA LEU A 322 -17.16 -1.86 -7.93
C LEU A 322 -18.58 -1.33 -7.70
N ASP A 323 -19.61 -2.08 -8.10
CA ASP A 323 -20.99 -1.82 -7.68
C ASP A 323 -21.19 -2.34 -6.24
N ALA A 324 -22.02 -1.68 -5.44
CA ALA A 324 -22.17 -1.86 -3.98
C ALA A 324 -22.62 -3.27 -3.50
N CYS A 325 -22.67 -4.25 -4.40
CA CYS A 325 -22.99 -5.65 -4.19
C CYS A 325 -21.90 -6.61 -4.73
N ALA A 326 -20.67 -6.12 -4.89
CA ALA A 326 -19.47 -6.86 -5.25
C ALA A 326 -19.47 -8.31 -4.73
N ASP A 327 -19.33 -9.29 -5.64
CA ASP A 327 -19.11 -10.66 -5.22
C ASP A 327 -17.65 -10.77 -4.73
N PRO A 328 -17.41 -11.06 -3.43
CA PRO A 328 -16.05 -11.21 -2.91
C PRO A 328 -15.27 -12.38 -3.58
N ASP A 329 -15.93 -13.22 -4.37
CA ASP A 329 -15.36 -14.40 -5.00
C ASP A 329 -14.37 -14.10 -6.16
N ASP A 330 -14.30 -12.86 -6.67
CA ASP A 330 -13.42 -12.49 -7.80
C ASP A 330 -12.13 -11.74 -7.42
N THR A 331 -11.85 -11.60 -6.11
CA THR A 331 -10.53 -11.14 -5.65
C THR A 331 -9.48 -12.23 -5.85
N LYS A 332 -8.34 -11.89 -6.47
CA LYS A 332 -7.23 -12.83 -6.74
C LYS A 332 -5.92 -12.34 -6.14
N PHE A 333 -5.13 -13.28 -5.63
CA PHE A 333 -3.71 -13.07 -5.39
C PHE A 333 -2.90 -13.65 -6.54
N VAL A 334 -2.14 -12.80 -7.21
CA VAL A 334 -1.30 -13.21 -8.34
C VAL A 334 0.15 -13.11 -7.93
N LYS A 335 0.87 -14.23 -8.05
CA LYS A 335 2.29 -14.31 -7.77
C LYS A 335 3.08 -14.15 -9.06
N TYR A 336 4.08 -13.28 -9.02
CA TYR A 336 5.01 -13.04 -10.10
C TYR A 336 6.39 -13.54 -9.69
N THR A 337 6.94 -14.49 -10.46
CA THR A 337 8.30 -15.01 -10.22
C THR A 337 9.16 -14.81 -11.45
N ARG A 338 10.35 -14.24 -11.28
CA ARG A 338 11.30 -14.04 -12.36
C ARG A 338 11.74 -15.39 -12.93
N LYS A 339 11.67 -15.53 -14.25
CA LYS A 339 12.21 -16.70 -14.96
C LYS A 339 13.73 -16.69 -14.83
N LYS A 340 14.30 -17.78 -14.29
CA LYS A 340 15.74 -18.01 -14.39
C LYS A 340 16.09 -18.17 -15.87
N ARG A 341 17.16 -17.50 -16.30
CA ARG A 341 17.68 -17.62 -17.66
C ARG A 341 18.23 -19.02 -17.89
#